data_AF-A0A2P6M7M4-F1
#
_entry.id   AF-A0A2P6M7M4-F1
#
_cell.length_a   1.000
_cell.length_b   1.000
_cell.length_c   1.000
_cell.angle_alpha   90.00
_cell.angle_beta   90.00
_cell.angle_gamma   90.00
#
_symmetry.space_group_name_H-M   'P 1'
#
loop_
_entity.id
_entity.type
_entity.pdbx_description
1 polymer ?
#
loop_
_entity_poly.entity_id
_entity_poly.type
_entity_poly.pdbx_seq_one_letter_code
_entity_poly.pdbx_strand_id
1 'polypeptide(L)'
;MSYQEWLKNEANQASLRQEELIVSVTGSIIDAMDRAQLSKADLAAKLGVSRSYITQILSGNRNMTLRTLADISHAIDHGVYFSLRPRVSSFLKVSS
;
A
#
# COMPACT_ATOMS: atom_id res chain seq x y z
N MET A 1 29.47 -4.45 1.00
CA MET A 1 28.39 -4.25 0.02
C MET A 1 27.86 -2.84 0.19
N SER A 2 28.00 -1.99 -0.84
CA SER A 2 27.51 -0.61 -0.78
C SER A 2 25.98 -0.56 -0.92
N TYR A 3 25.35 0.50 -0.39
CA TYR A 3 23.90 0.71 -0.53
C TYR A 3 23.44 0.75 -2.01
N GLN A 4 24.31 1.29 -2.88
CA GLN A 4 24.07 1.34 -4.32
C GLN A 4 24.13 -0.05 -4.98
N GLU A 5 25.01 -0.94 -4.51
CA GLU A 5 25.05 -2.34 -4.95
C GLU A 5 23.87 -3.14 -4.41
N TRP A 6 23.42 -2.85 -3.19
CA TRP A 6 22.22 -3.46 -2.62
C TRP A 6 20.97 -3.09 -3.43
N LEU A 7 20.81 -1.83 -3.83
CA LEU A 7 19.69 -1.40 -4.69
C LEU A 7 19.75 -1.97 -6.11
N LYS A 8 20.92 -2.37 -6.63
CA LYS A 8 21.03 -2.91 -8.01
C LYS A 8 20.64 -4.38 -8.13
N ASN A 9 20.49 -5.10 -7.02
CA ASN A 9 20.03 -6.49 -7.02
C ASN A 9 18.54 -6.56 -7.37
N GLU A 10 18.16 -7.38 -8.37
CA GLU A 10 16.77 -7.52 -8.83
C GLU A 10 15.80 -7.98 -7.72
N ALA A 11 16.24 -8.85 -6.82
CA ALA A 11 15.42 -9.29 -5.69
C ALA A 11 15.15 -8.13 -4.72
N ASN A 12 16.16 -7.27 -4.47
CA ASN A 12 15.99 -6.09 -3.62
C ASN A 12 15.10 -5.04 -4.30
N GLN A 13 15.18 -4.92 -5.62
CA GLN A 13 14.31 -4.10 -6.45
C GLN A 13 12.85 -4.57 -6.45
N ALA A 14 12.61 -5.88 -6.40
CA ALA A 14 11.26 -6.43 -6.26
C ALA A 14 10.69 -6.15 -4.87
N SER A 15 11.46 -6.39 -3.81
CA SER A 15 11.05 -6.09 -2.42
C SER A 15 10.78 -4.60 -2.22
N LEU A 16 11.62 -3.71 -2.74
CA LEU A 16 11.39 -2.27 -2.66
C LEU A 16 10.05 -1.87 -3.29
N ARG A 17 9.69 -2.44 -4.43
CA ARG A 17 8.40 -2.17 -5.09
C ARG A 17 7.21 -2.70 -4.32
N GLN A 18 7.37 -3.82 -3.62
CA GLN A 18 6.33 -4.33 -2.72
C GLN A 18 6.10 -3.33 -1.58
N GLU A 19 7.18 -2.87 -0.93
CA GLU A 19 7.10 -1.87 0.14
C GLU A 19 6.50 -0.55 -0.34
N GLU A 20 6.92 -0.04 -1.51
CA GLU A 20 6.35 1.17 -2.12
C GLU A 20 4.84 1.06 -2.33
N LEU A 21 4.37 -0.07 -2.87
CA LEU A 21 2.95 -0.29 -3.10
C LEU A 21 2.19 -0.43 -1.77
N ILE A 22 2.72 -1.19 -0.81
CA ILE A 22 2.11 -1.40 0.50
C ILE A 22 1.95 -0.05 1.20
N VAL A 23 3.01 0.75 1.29
CA VAL A 23 3.00 2.09 1.90
C VAL A 23 2.02 3.02 1.20
N SER A 24 1.99 3.02 -0.13
CA SER A 24 1.07 3.86 -0.89
C SER A 24 -0.39 3.50 -0.64
N VAL A 25 -0.72 2.20 -0.62
CA VAL A 25 -2.08 1.71 -0.38
C VAL A 25 -2.51 1.96 1.06
N THR A 26 -1.68 1.61 2.05
CA THR A 26 -2.03 1.81 3.47
C THR A 26 -2.13 3.29 3.81
N GLY A 27 -1.25 4.14 3.27
CA GLY A 27 -1.34 5.60 3.40
C GLY A 27 -2.65 6.15 2.84
N SER A 28 -3.06 5.71 1.64
CA SER A 28 -4.33 6.15 1.04
C SER A 28 -5.55 5.76 1.88
N ILE A 29 -5.53 4.57 2.49
CA ILE A 29 -6.59 4.12 3.40
C ILE A 29 -6.62 4.99 4.66
N ILE A 30 -5.46 5.26 5.27
CA ILE A 30 -5.37 6.07 6.49
C ILE A 30 -5.87 7.50 6.22
N ASP A 31 -5.45 8.12 5.12
CA ASP A 31 -5.93 9.45 4.73
C ASP A 31 -7.44 9.49 4.52
N ALA A 32 -8.01 8.44 3.91
CA ALA A 32 -9.45 8.32 3.71
C ALA A 32 -10.21 8.15 5.04
N MET A 33 -9.67 7.33 5.96
CA MET A 33 -10.20 7.17 7.31
C MET A 33 -10.19 8.49 8.08
N ASP A 34 -9.08 9.24 8.03
CA ASP A 34 -8.94 10.53 8.72
C ASP A 34 -9.96 11.55 8.20
N ARG A 35 -10.16 11.63 6.88
CA ARG A 35 -11.19 12.49 6.25
C ARG A 35 -12.61 12.09 6.65
N ALA A 36 -12.85 10.79 6.83
CA ALA A 36 -14.13 10.26 7.29
C ALA A 36 -14.28 10.28 8.82
N GLN A 37 -13.29 10.79 9.57
CA GLN A 37 -13.24 10.78 11.03
C GLN A 37 -13.42 9.37 11.64
N LEU A 38 -12.92 8.34 10.95
CA LEU A 38 -13.00 6.94 11.38
C LEU A 38 -11.72 6.52 12.09
N SER A 39 -11.85 5.99 13.31
CA SER A 39 -10.72 5.36 13.99
C SER A 39 -10.49 3.92 13.49
N LYS A 40 -9.32 3.35 13.81
CA LYS A 40 -9.05 1.92 13.61
C LYS A 40 -10.02 1.01 14.38
N ALA A 41 -10.60 1.49 15.48
CA ALA A 41 -11.61 0.74 16.23
C ALA A 41 -12.95 0.74 15.48
N ASP A 42 -13.33 1.87 14.88
CA ASP A 42 -14.57 1.98 14.10
C ASP A 42 -14.50 1.11 12.84
N LEU A 43 -13.36 1.13 12.14
CA LEU A 43 -13.15 0.25 10.99
C LEU A 43 -13.20 -1.24 11.38
N ALA A 44 -12.58 -1.59 12.52
CA ALA A 44 -12.63 -2.96 13.03
C ALA A 44 -14.08 -3.39 13.34
N ALA A 45 -14.87 -2.52 13.96
CA ALA A 45 -16.28 -2.76 14.25
C ALA A 45 -17.12 -2.92 12.96
N LYS A 46 -16.94 -2.03 11.97
CA LYS A 46 -17.59 -2.10 10.67
C LYS A 46 -17.31 -3.42 9.93
N LEU A 47 -16.10 -3.94 10.05
CA LEU A 47 -15.65 -5.16 9.37
C LEU A 47 -15.85 -6.44 10.19
N GLY A 48 -16.29 -6.35 11.45
CA GLY A 48 -16.45 -7.53 12.32
C GLY A 48 -15.13 -8.23 12.66
N VAL A 49 -14.02 -7.48 12.73
CA VAL A 49 -12.66 -8.00 13.00
C VAL A 49 -12.03 -7.33 14.22
N SER A 50 -10.86 -7.81 14.65
CA SER A 50 -10.16 -7.20 15.78
C SER A 50 -9.43 -5.91 15.40
N ARG A 51 -9.34 -4.96 16.35
CA ARG A 51 -8.50 -3.75 16.19
C ARG A 51 -7.03 -4.08 15.94
N SER A 52 -6.53 -5.17 16.52
CA SER A 52 -5.17 -5.66 16.30
C SER A 52 -4.96 -6.06 14.84
N TYR A 53 -5.92 -6.78 14.25
CA TYR A 53 -5.88 -7.14 12.83
C TYR A 53 -5.81 -5.90 11.93
N ILE A 54 -6.68 -4.90 12.16
CA ILE A 54 -6.64 -3.62 11.43
C ILE A 54 -5.28 -2.92 11.60
N THR A 55 -4.70 -2.96 12.79
CA THR A 55 -3.39 -2.35 13.05
C THR A 55 -2.28 -3.04 12.27
N GLN A 56 -2.27 -4.38 12.21
CA GLN A 56 -1.26 -5.16 11.49
C GLN A 56 -1.29 -4.95 9.98
N ILE A 57 -2.48 -4.84 9.39
CA ILE A 57 -2.61 -4.64 7.94
C ILE A 57 -2.32 -3.19 7.53
N LEU A 58 -2.71 -2.21 8.35
CA LEU A 58 -2.42 -0.79 8.06
C LEU A 58 -0.98 -0.40 8.37
N SER A 59 -0.26 -1.14 9.21
CA SER A 59 1.17 -0.92 9.43
C SER A 59 2.05 -1.47 8.31
N GLY A 60 1.49 -2.17 7.31
CA GLY A 60 2.24 -2.81 6.24
C GLY A 60 2.98 -4.09 6.63
N ASN A 61 3.11 -4.39 7.93
CA ASN A 61 3.77 -5.61 8.43
C ASN A 61 3.11 -6.89 7.93
N ARG A 62 1.79 -6.86 7.72
CA ARG A 62 1.05 -7.93 7.06
C ARG A 62 0.46 -7.37 5.77
N ASN A 63 0.95 -7.84 4.63
CA ASN A 63 0.30 -7.52 3.36
C ASN A 63 -1.16 -8.00 3.38
N MET A 64 -2.05 -7.14 2.90
CA MET A 64 -3.48 -7.46 2.81
C MET A 64 -3.79 -8.12 1.47
N THR A 65 -4.83 -8.94 1.44
CA THR A 65 -5.32 -9.45 0.16
C THR A 65 -6.10 -8.36 -0.57
N LEU A 66 -6.25 -8.47 -1.89
CA LEU A 66 -7.13 -7.58 -2.64
C LEU A 66 -8.59 -7.66 -2.16
N ARG A 67 -9.02 -8.81 -1.61
CA ARG A 67 -10.34 -8.96 -0.99
C ARG A 67 -10.46 -8.08 0.26
N THR A 68 -9.46 -8.14 1.14
CA THR A 68 -9.39 -7.29 2.34
C THR A 68 -9.35 -5.80 1.97
N LEU A 69 -8.60 -5.42 0.93
CA LEU A 69 -8.58 -4.05 0.43
C LEU A 69 -9.97 -3.62 -0.03
N ALA A 70 -10.67 -4.44 -0.81
CA ALA A 70 -12.03 -4.14 -1.26
C ALA A 70 -13.02 -4.00 -0.08
N ASP A 71 -12.94 -4.90 0.91
CA ASP A 71 -13.79 -4.83 2.11
C ASP A 71 -13.55 -3.54 2.90
N ILE A 72 -12.28 -3.17 3.10
CA ILE A 72 -11.91 -1.91 3.78
C ILE A 72 -12.43 -0.70 3.02
N SER A 73 -12.14 -0.62 1.71
CA SER A 73 -12.58 0.51 0.89
C SER A 73 -14.09 0.65 0.88
N HIS A 74 -14.83 -0.46 0.81
CA HIS A 74 -16.29 -0.45 0.93
C HIS A 74 -16.75 0.07 2.30
N ALA A 75 -16.14 -0.38 3.40
CA ALA A 75 -16.51 0.03 4.75
C ALA A 75 -16.29 1.53 5.05
N ILE A 76 -15.41 2.17 4.29
CA ILE A 76 -15.14 3.62 4.35
C ILE A 76 -15.78 4.40 3.19
N ASP A 77 -16.73 3.81 2.45
CA ASP A 77 -17.47 4.43 1.34
C ASP A 77 -16.59 4.90 0.17
N HIS A 78 -15.54 4.14 -0.16
CA HIS A 78 -14.62 4.41 -1.27
C HIS A 78 -14.59 3.26 -2.30
N GLY A 79 -14.32 3.60 -3.56
CA GLY A 79 -14.02 2.64 -4.63
C GLY A 79 -12.51 2.48 -4.82
N VAL A 80 -12.08 1.29 -5.27
CA VAL A 80 -10.68 1.02 -5.65
C VAL A 80 -10.56 1.03 -7.17
N TYR A 81 -9.61 1.80 -7.70
CA TYR A 81 -9.25 1.80 -9.12
C TYR A 81 -7.78 1.43 -9.27
N PHE A 82 -7.47 0.60 -10.27
CA PHE A 82 -6.11 0.13 -10.53
C PHE A 82 -5.67 0.45 -11.96
N SER A 83 -4.42 0.89 -12.10
CA SER A 83 -3.79 1.11 -13.39
C SER A 83 -2.32 0.72 -13.35
N LEU A 84 -1.82 0.09 -14.42
CA LEU A 84 -0.40 -0.20 -14.62
C LEU A 84 0.22 0.85 -15.53
N ARG A 85 1.46 1.22 -15.25
CA ARG A 85 2.26 2.10 -16.11
C ARG A 85 3.55 1.39 -16.53
N PRO A 86 4.07 1.64 -17.75
CA PRO A 86 5.37 1.13 -18.16
C PRO A 86 6.44 1.57 -17.17
N ARG A 87 7.35 0.66 -16.86
CA ARG A 87 8.56 0.99 -16.11
C ARG A 87 9.49 1.72 -17.08
N VAL A 88 9.45 3.06 -17.09
CA VAL A 88 10.42 3.84 -17.85
C VAL A 88 11.80 3.57 -17.28
N SER A 89 12.62 2.78 -17.98
CA SER A 89 14.04 2.73 -17.70
C SER A 89 14.61 4.08 -18.11
N SER A 90 15.30 4.76 -17.21
CA SER A 90 15.88 6.09 -17.39
C SER A 90 17.08 6.11 -18.37
N PHE A 91 16.94 5.49 -19.54
CA PHE A 91 17.89 5.55 -20.66
C PHE A 91 17.47 6.51 -21.79
N LEU A 92 16.38 7.29 -21.63
CA LEU A 92 15.94 8.27 -22.65
C LEU A 92 16.08 9.73 -22.22
N LYS A 93 17.22 10.09 -21.61
CA LYS A 93 17.73 11.47 -21.61
C LYS A 93 19.25 11.50 -21.78
N VAL A 94 19.75 10.90 -22.86
CA VAL A 94 20.99 11.36 -23.50
C VAL A 94 20.74 11.32 -25.01
N SER A 95 20.02 12.32 -25.51
CA SER A 95 20.02 12.71 -26.92
C SER A 95 19.44 14.12 -27.00
N SER A 96 20.22 15.00 -27.63
CA SER A 96 20.02 16.44 -27.88
C SER A 96 20.63 17.37 -26.83
#